data_AF-A0A5S6Q6G9-F1
#
_entry.id   AF-A0A5S6Q6G9-F1
#
_cell.length_a   1.000
_cell.length_b   1.000
_cell.length_c   1.000
_cell.angle_alpha   90.00
_cell.angle_beta   90.00
_cell.angle_gamma   90.00
#
_symmetry.space_group_name_H-M   'P 1'
#
loop_
_entity.id
_entity.type
_entity.pdbx_description
1 polymer ?
#
loop_
_entity_poly.entity_id
_entity_poly.type
_entity_poly.pdbx_seq_one_letter_code
_entity_poly.pdbx_strand_id
1 'polypeptide(L)'
;MDTDSSDEERSGPTVDSRALQSYNPDIHVVVIQKTETGFGFNVRGQVSEGGQYRSINGQLFAPLQHVSAIVPGGAAEQAGMLKGDRILEVNGINVEGGTHKQVVDLIKASGDKLVLSVISVSPSEQDRIDSSCQSDENSTSCPYDYSEKRSLPITVPSFHWVVKNEEKFVVYNIHMAGRHLCSRRYSEFEQLHRYLKAEFCDFCFPRLPSKWPFALREQQLDTRRRHLEQYLEKVCSVRVIAESDIIQAFLMESDVYEASCLDVDLRILLPDQSNVTLTVQKDSSCAQVYRSLQARLSMNDECAKNFALYEMIDLNFDRKIGLSERPHALYIQNYSSAAVTCILLKRWLFNVAKEMELCKKDQFVHRMFFWQVRVQP
;
A
#
# COMPACT_ATOMS: atom_id res chain seq x y z
N MET A 1 -13.80 -79.56 28.55
CA MET A 1 -14.97 -78.76 28.95
C MET A 1 -14.49 -77.68 29.89
N ASP A 2 -14.66 -76.39 29.69
CA ASP A 2 -15.15 -75.57 28.58
C ASP A 2 -15.10 -74.13 29.13
N THR A 3 -14.75 -73.15 28.28
CA THR A 3 -15.38 -71.80 28.17
C THR A 3 -15.10 -70.77 29.29
N ASP A 4 -14.89 -69.46 29.06
CA ASP A 4 -14.89 -68.55 27.87
C ASP A 4 -14.36 -67.18 28.38
N SER A 5 -13.19 -66.69 27.95
CA SER A 5 -12.96 -65.58 27.00
C SER A 5 -14.04 -64.50 26.85
N SER A 6 -13.70 -63.26 27.24
CA SER A 6 -14.11 -62.04 26.52
C SER A 6 -13.35 -60.81 27.06
N ASP A 7 -12.17 -60.55 26.50
CA ASP A 7 -11.54 -59.21 26.52
C ASP A 7 -11.56 -58.70 25.06
N GLU A 8 -12.33 -57.64 24.82
CA GLU A 8 -12.42 -56.95 23.53
C GLU A 8 -11.14 -56.13 23.28
N GLU A 9 -10.20 -56.70 22.54
CA GLU A 9 -9.13 -55.91 21.91
C GLU A 9 -9.72 -55.07 20.76
N ARG A 10 -9.89 -53.78 21.04
CA ARG A 10 -10.24 -52.76 20.05
C ARG A 10 -9.08 -52.60 19.06
N SER A 11 -9.30 -53.12 17.86
CA SER A 11 -8.46 -52.95 16.67
C SER A 11 -7.99 -51.51 16.51
N GLY A 12 -6.67 -51.28 16.63
CA GLY A 12 -6.03 -50.04 16.22
C GLY A 12 -6.13 -49.84 14.70
N PRO A 13 -6.17 -48.59 14.20
CA PRO A 13 -6.19 -48.35 12.77
C PRO A 13 -4.87 -48.83 12.17
N THR A 14 -4.98 -49.77 11.22
CA THR A 14 -3.87 -50.17 10.36
C THR A 14 -3.36 -48.94 9.62
N VAL A 15 -2.16 -48.50 9.97
CA VAL A 15 -1.44 -47.45 9.24
C VAL A 15 -1.17 -48.00 7.84
N ASP A 16 -1.80 -47.40 6.84
CA ASP A 16 -1.62 -47.73 5.43
C ASP A 16 -0.14 -47.57 5.05
N SER A 17 0.53 -48.68 4.81
CA SER A 17 1.97 -48.78 4.55
C SER A 17 2.39 -48.23 3.17
N ARG A 18 1.54 -47.41 2.53
CA ARG A 18 1.80 -46.72 1.26
C ARG A 18 2.15 -45.23 1.43
N ALA A 19 2.09 -44.67 2.64
CA ALA A 19 2.28 -43.23 2.89
C ALA A 19 3.71 -42.79 3.25
N LEU A 20 4.74 -43.56 2.90
CA LEU A 20 6.15 -43.16 3.00
C LEU A 20 6.78 -43.10 1.60
N GLN A 21 6.19 -42.29 0.71
CA GLN A 21 6.91 -41.86 -0.49
C GLN A 21 8.00 -40.89 -0.02
N SER A 22 9.24 -41.35 -0.11
CA SER A 22 10.41 -40.83 0.58
C SER A 22 10.74 -39.38 0.22
N TYR A 23 10.64 -38.49 1.20
CA TYR A 23 11.32 -37.19 1.17
C TYR A 23 12.81 -37.44 0.89
N ASN A 24 13.30 -37.00 -0.28
CA ASN A 24 14.70 -37.05 -0.62
C ASN A 24 15.30 -35.63 -0.54
N PRO A 25 16.05 -35.31 0.53
CA PRO A 25 16.63 -33.98 0.69
C PRO A 25 17.76 -33.70 -0.33
N ASP A 26 18.27 -34.74 -0.98
CA ASP A 26 19.36 -34.64 -1.95
C ASP A 26 18.85 -34.39 -3.37
N ILE A 27 19.71 -33.77 -4.18
CA ILE A 27 19.45 -33.58 -5.61
C ILE A 27 19.33 -34.96 -6.28
N HIS A 28 18.24 -35.17 -7.00
CA HIS A 28 17.99 -36.42 -7.71
C HIS A 28 17.35 -36.18 -9.08
N VAL A 29 17.47 -37.17 -9.95
CA VAL A 29 17.01 -37.08 -11.33
C VAL A 29 15.67 -37.79 -11.47
N VAL A 30 14.70 -37.08 -12.06
CA VAL A 30 13.38 -37.58 -12.39
C VAL A 30 13.24 -37.65 -13.90
N VAL A 31 12.84 -38.82 -14.40
CA VAL A 31 12.64 -39.07 -15.84
C VAL A 31 11.16 -39.30 -16.10
N ILE A 32 10.52 -38.37 -16.82
CA ILE A 32 9.08 -38.36 -17.07
C ILE A 32 8.83 -38.66 -18.54
N GLN A 33 8.06 -39.72 -18.80
CA GLN A 33 7.57 -40.02 -20.14
C GLN A 33 6.23 -39.31 -20.36
N LYS A 34 6.12 -38.56 -21.45
CA LYS A 34 4.91 -37.81 -21.79
C LYS A 34 3.75 -38.77 -22.06
N THR A 35 2.59 -38.45 -21.50
CA THR A 35 1.32 -39.14 -21.76
C THR A 35 0.44 -38.31 -22.69
N GLU A 36 -0.73 -38.82 -23.05
CA GLU A 36 -1.75 -38.07 -23.81
C GLU A 36 -2.14 -36.74 -23.12
N THR A 37 -2.08 -36.72 -21.78
CA THR A 37 -2.35 -35.53 -20.94
C THR A 37 -1.11 -34.65 -20.69
N GLY A 38 0.03 -34.95 -21.32
CA GLY A 38 1.30 -34.25 -21.09
C GLY A 38 2.15 -34.90 -19.99
N PHE A 39 2.97 -34.09 -19.30
CA PHE A 39 3.85 -34.56 -18.23
C PHE A 39 3.19 -34.62 -16.85
N GLY A 40 1.98 -34.08 -16.68
CA GLY A 40 1.19 -34.28 -15.46
C GLY A 40 1.64 -33.45 -14.24
N PHE A 41 2.25 -32.29 -14.42
CA PHE A 41 2.60 -31.37 -13.33
C PHE A 41 2.52 -29.89 -13.77
N ASN A 42 2.40 -28.99 -12.79
CA ASN A 42 2.44 -27.54 -12.98
C ASN A 42 3.72 -26.96 -12.40
N VAL A 43 4.27 -25.96 -13.10
CA VAL A 43 5.45 -25.21 -12.66
C VAL A 43 5.05 -23.79 -12.24
N ARG A 44 5.60 -23.31 -11.12
CA ARG A 44 5.54 -21.91 -10.70
C ARG A 44 6.93 -21.42 -10.30
N GLY A 45 7.10 -20.11 -10.28
CA GLY A 45 8.31 -19.48 -9.78
C GLY A 45 8.47 -18.07 -10.34
N GLN A 46 9.70 -17.58 -10.34
CA GLN A 46 9.97 -16.18 -10.67
C GLN A 46 9.82 -15.87 -12.17
N VAL A 47 9.43 -14.64 -12.47
CA VAL A 47 9.24 -14.16 -13.85
C VAL A 47 10.44 -13.33 -14.34
N SER A 48 11.33 -12.91 -13.43
CA SER A 48 12.58 -12.20 -13.74
C SER A 48 13.78 -13.13 -13.64
N GLU A 49 14.80 -12.86 -14.45
CA GLU A 49 16.09 -13.55 -14.41
C GLU A 49 16.91 -13.06 -13.20
N GLY A 50 17.64 -13.98 -12.58
CA GLY A 50 18.39 -13.72 -11.35
C GLY A 50 17.50 -13.51 -10.13
N GLY A 51 18.11 -13.12 -9.00
CA GLY A 51 17.41 -12.85 -7.74
C GLY A 51 18.27 -13.23 -6.54
N GLN A 52 17.76 -12.97 -5.34
CA GLN A 52 18.47 -13.29 -4.11
C GLN A 52 18.58 -14.80 -3.91
N TYR A 53 19.76 -15.29 -3.54
CA TYR A 53 19.99 -16.69 -3.21
C TYR A 53 19.08 -17.13 -2.07
N ARG A 54 18.52 -18.33 -2.19
CA ARG A 54 17.66 -18.95 -1.17
C ARG A 54 18.36 -20.19 -0.62
N SER A 55 18.29 -20.35 0.70
CA SER A 55 18.72 -21.60 1.33
C SER A 55 17.64 -22.65 1.12
N ILE A 56 18.00 -23.78 0.55
CA ILE A 56 17.17 -24.98 0.40
C ILE A 56 18.00 -26.13 0.99
N ASN A 57 17.47 -26.82 2.01
CA ASN A 57 18.16 -27.91 2.71
C ASN A 57 19.59 -27.53 3.20
N GLY A 58 19.80 -26.26 3.58
CA GLY A 58 21.09 -25.76 4.07
C GLY A 58 22.08 -25.33 2.98
N GLN A 59 21.76 -25.48 1.70
CA GLN A 59 22.58 -25.03 0.58
C GLN A 59 21.95 -23.81 -0.11
N LEU A 60 22.78 -22.87 -0.56
CA LEU A 60 22.32 -21.67 -1.26
C LEU A 60 22.20 -21.93 -2.76
N PHE A 61 21.01 -21.65 -3.31
CA PHE A 61 20.74 -21.71 -4.74
C PHE A 61 20.25 -20.36 -5.25
N ALA A 62 20.52 -20.04 -6.51
CA ALA A 62 19.80 -18.94 -7.16
C ALA A 62 18.30 -19.32 -7.25
N PRO A 63 17.37 -18.38 -7.43
CA PRO A 63 15.96 -18.72 -7.34
C PRO A 63 15.55 -19.77 -8.38
N LEU A 64 14.87 -20.81 -7.92
CA LEU A 64 14.43 -21.96 -8.73
C LEU A 64 12.94 -21.90 -9.04
N GLN A 65 12.57 -22.48 -10.17
CA GLN A 65 11.17 -22.83 -10.44
C GLN A 65 10.80 -24.07 -9.62
N HIS A 66 9.52 -24.27 -9.33
CA HIS A 66 9.05 -25.36 -8.49
C HIS A 66 7.75 -25.98 -8.99
N VAL A 67 7.52 -27.19 -8.54
CA VAL A 67 6.32 -27.96 -8.84
C VAL A 67 5.18 -27.50 -7.94
N SER A 68 4.19 -26.82 -8.51
CA SER A 68 3.05 -26.30 -7.74
C SER A 68 1.90 -27.28 -7.61
N ALA A 69 1.78 -28.23 -8.54
CA ALA A 69 0.77 -29.28 -8.51
C ALA A 69 1.26 -30.49 -9.32
N ILE A 70 0.80 -31.67 -8.91
CA ILE A 70 1.00 -32.92 -9.63
C ILE A 70 -0.38 -33.54 -9.86
N VAL A 71 -0.58 -34.08 -11.06
CA VAL A 71 -1.82 -34.77 -11.43
C VAL A 71 -1.80 -36.16 -10.77
N PRO A 72 -2.79 -36.51 -9.93
CA PRO A 72 -2.89 -37.84 -9.33
C PRO A 72 -2.96 -38.94 -10.40
N GLY A 73 -2.14 -39.98 -10.24
CA GLY A 73 -1.95 -41.06 -11.21
C GLY A 73 -1.25 -40.65 -12.50
N GLY A 74 -0.81 -39.38 -12.63
CA GLY A 74 -0.19 -38.84 -13.84
C GLY A 74 1.28 -39.23 -14.01
N ALA A 75 1.83 -38.88 -15.18
CA ALA A 75 3.20 -39.24 -15.56
C ALA A 75 4.27 -38.77 -14.55
N ALA A 76 4.14 -37.54 -14.03
CA ALA A 76 5.05 -36.99 -13.04
C ALA A 76 5.00 -37.74 -11.71
N GLU A 77 3.80 -38.08 -11.21
CA GLU A 77 3.64 -38.84 -9.96
C GLU A 77 4.25 -40.24 -10.09
N GLN A 78 3.99 -40.92 -11.22
CA GLN A 78 4.57 -42.24 -11.51
C GLN A 78 6.09 -42.21 -11.64
N ALA A 79 6.65 -41.07 -12.07
CA ALA A 79 8.09 -40.84 -12.14
C ALA A 79 8.72 -40.48 -10.78
N GLY A 80 7.93 -40.37 -9.71
CA GLY A 80 8.40 -40.06 -8.36
C GLY A 80 8.59 -38.56 -8.09
N MET A 81 8.05 -37.68 -8.94
CA MET A 81 8.06 -36.25 -8.71
C MET A 81 7.12 -35.89 -7.56
N LEU A 82 7.49 -34.91 -6.73
CA LEU A 82 6.70 -34.45 -5.61
C LEU A 82 6.31 -32.99 -5.79
N LYS A 83 5.13 -32.63 -5.27
CA LYS A 83 4.75 -31.21 -5.14
C LYS A 83 5.81 -30.54 -4.26
N GLY A 84 6.20 -29.30 -4.59
CA GLY A 84 7.23 -28.56 -3.88
C GLY A 84 8.65 -28.75 -4.42
N ASP A 85 8.91 -29.79 -5.21
CA ASP A 85 10.23 -30.03 -5.84
C ASP A 85 10.72 -28.78 -6.57
N ARG A 86 12.00 -28.44 -6.39
CA ARG A 86 12.65 -27.32 -7.06
C ARG A 86 13.47 -27.83 -8.23
N ILE A 87 13.29 -27.22 -9.39
CA ILE A 87 13.92 -27.65 -10.65
C ILE A 87 15.27 -26.95 -10.78
N LEU A 88 16.36 -27.71 -10.74
CA LEU A 88 17.72 -27.20 -10.98
C LEU A 88 18.11 -27.29 -12.45
N GLU A 89 17.73 -28.38 -13.13
CA GLU A 89 18.09 -28.62 -14.53
C GLU A 89 16.92 -29.19 -15.33
N VAL A 90 16.86 -28.83 -16.62
CA VAL A 90 15.94 -29.40 -17.61
C VAL A 90 16.75 -29.98 -18.75
N ASN A 91 16.71 -31.31 -18.93
CA ASN A 91 17.51 -32.08 -19.89
C ASN A 91 19.01 -31.74 -19.85
N GLY A 92 19.57 -31.57 -18.64
CA GLY A 92 20.98 -31.24 -18.42
C GLY A 92 21.33 -29.76 -18.62
N ILE A 93 20.34 -28.89 -18.85
CA ILE A 93 20.53 -27.43 -18.88
C ILE A 93 20.18 -26.88 -17.49
N ASN A 94 21.16 -26.28 -16.81
CA ASN A 94 20.95 -25.58 -15.55
C ASN A 94 20.01 -24.38 -15.75
N VAL A 95 18.99 -24.30 -14.89
CA VAL A 95 17.95 -23.27 -14.92
C VAL A 95 17.92 -22.42 -13.64
N GLU A 96 18.98 -22.45 -12.85
CA GLU A 96 19.12 -21.63 -11.65
C GLU A 96 19.06 -20.14 -11.99
N GLY A 97 18.17 -19.39 -11.31
CA GLY A 97 17.94 -17.99 -11.62
C GLY A 97 17.20 -17.75 -12.94
N GLY A 98 16.81 -18.81 -13.66
CA GLY A 98 16.02 -18.71 -14.89
C GLY A 98 14.61 -18.18 -14.66
N THR A 99 14.08 -17.49 -15.66
CA THR A 99 12.68 -17.05 -15.69
C THR A 99 11.73 -18.23 -15.87
N HIS A 100 10.49 -18.09 -15.40
CA HIS A 100 9.43 -19.06 -15.62
C HIS A 100 9.28 -19.39 -17.11
N LYS A 101 9.36 -18.38 -17.98
CA LYS A 101 9.27 -18.57 -19.42
C LYS A 101 10.39 -19.46 -19.96
N GLN A 102 11.66 -19.18 -19.62
CA GLN A 102 12.80 -19.98 -20.06
C GLN A 102 12.66 -21.45 -19.67
N VAL A 103 12.31 -21.72 -18.40
CA VAL A 103 12.16 -23.09 -17.90
C VAL A 103 10.99 -23.82 -18.57
N VAL A 104 9.85 -23.15 -18.75
CA VAL A 104 8.69 -23.73 -19.44
C VAL A 104 9.00 -23.99 -20.92
N ASP A 105 9.72 -23.10 -21.58
CA ASP A 105 10.11 -23.26 -22.99
C ASP A 105 11.02 -24.49 -23.17
N LEU A 106 11.97 -24.72 -22.25
CA LEU A 106 12.79 -25.94 -22.22
C LEU A 106 11.98 -27.22 -21.99
N ILE A 107 11.04 -27.19 -21.04
CA ILE A 107 10.15 -28.33 -20.76
C ILE A 107 9.29 -28.66 -21.99
N LYS A 108 8.74 -27.63 -22.66
CA LYS A 108 7.93 -27.82 -23.88
C LYS A 108 8.75 -28.35 -25.05
N ALA A 109 10.02 -27.98 -25.15
CA ALA A 109 10.93 -28.45 -26.20
C ALA A 109 11.40 -29.90 -26.00
N SER A 110 11.08 -30.55 -24.87
CA SER A 110 11.59 -31.88 -24.49
C SER A 110 10.95 -33.05 -25.26
N GLY A 111 9.99 -32.81 -26.14
CA GLY A 111 9.31 -33.86 -26.90
C GLY A 111 8.56 -34.82 -25.98
N ASP A 112 8.84 -36.13 -26.09
CA ASP A 112 8.13 -37.18 -25.35
C ASP A 112 8.84 -37.63 -24.06
N LYS A 113 10.08 -37.20 -23.83
CA LYS A 113 10.87 -37.58 -22.65
C LYS A 113 11.48 -36.34 -22.00
N LEU A 114 11.13 -36.11 -20.74
CA LEU A 114 11.66 -35.01 -19.94
C LEU A 114 12.55 -35.55 -18.83
N VAL A 115 13.76 -35.02 -18.70
CA VAL A 115 14.68 -35.32 -17.61
C VAL A 115 14.85 -34.07 -16.76
N LEU A 116 14.54 -34.14 -15.47
CA LEU A 116 14.70 -33.04 -14.52
C LEU A 116 15.69 -33.43 -13.42
N SER A 117 16.59 -32.52 -13.06
CA SER A 117 17.34 -32.59 -11.81
C SER A 117 16.58 -31.73 -10.79
N VAL A 118 16.08 -32.35 -9.72
CA VAL A 118 15.25 -31.69 -8.71
C VAL A 118 15.80 -31.86 -7.29
N ILE A 119 15.44 -30.95 -6.40
CA ILE A 119 15.64 -31.07 -4.96
C ILE A 119 14.30 -30.92 -4.24
N SER A 120 13.96 -31.89 -3.39
CA SER A 120 12.71 -31.84 -2.62
C SER A 120 12.89 -30.98 -1.37
N VAL A 121 11.84 -30.24 -1.02
CA VAL A 121 11.79 -29.41 0.20
C VAL A 121 11.01 -30.13 1.28
N SER A 122 11.32 -29.83 2.55
CA SER A 122 10.60 -30.45 3.67
C SER A 122 9.10 -30.13 3.62
N PRO A 123 8.21 -31.00 4.13
CA PRO A 123 6.77 -30.71 4.19
C PRO A 123 6.44 -29.37 4.88
N SER A 124 7.20 -29.01 5.93
CA SER A 124 7.08 -27.71 6.61
C SER A 124 7.45 -26.50 5.74
N GLU A 125 8.38 -26.66 4.79
CA GLU A 125 8.71 -25.61 3.82
C GLU A 125 7.72 -25.59 2.65
N GLN A 126 7.16 -26.74 2.31
CA GLN A 126 6.10 -26.88 1.33
C GLN A 126 4.83 -26.12 1.73
N ASP A 127 4.42 -26.25 3.00
CA ASP A 127 3.25 -25.54 3.54
C ASP A 127 3.44 -24.01 3.52
N ARG A 128 4.65 -23.51 3.83
CA ARG A 128 4.98 -22.08 3.73
C ARG A 128 4.86 -21.54 2.30
N ILE A 129 5.08 -22.38 1.29
CA ILE A 129 4.96 -22.01 -0.13
C ILE A 129 3.50 -22.04 -0.56
N ASP A 130 2.73 -23.02 -0.12
CA ASP A 130 1.29 -23.07 -0.33
C ASP A 130 0.58 -21.85 0.30
N SER A 131 1.02 -21.39 1.49
CA SER A 131 0.55 -20.15 2.10
C SER A 131 0.87 -18.88 1.29
N SER A 132 1.88 -18.91 0.41
CA SER A 132 2.21 -17.76 -0.45
C SER A 132 1.38 -17.68 -1.73
N CYS A 133 0.51 -18.67 -1.99
CA CYS A 133 -0.24 -18.76 -3.24
C CYS A 133 -1.69 -19.25 -3.14
N GLN A 134 -2.26 -19.29 -1.93
CA GLN A 134 -3.70 -19.49 -1.67
C GLN A 134 -4.35 -18.20 -1.16
N SER A 135 -4.55 -17.24 -2.05
CA SER A 135 -5.73 -16.40 -1.97
C SER A 135 -6.80 -17.11 -2.80
N ASP A 136 -7.70 -17.86 -2.13
CA ASP A 136 -9.13 -18.01 -2.47
C ASP A 136 -9.75 -19.09 -1.55
N GLU A 137 -10.56 -18.60 -0.61
CA GLU A 137 -11.68 -19.27 0.07
C GLU A 137 -11.45 -20.63 0.75
N ASN A 138 -10.99 -20.64 2.01
CA ASN A 138 -11.81 -20.95 3.20
C ASN A 138 -10.91 -21.18 4.46
N SER A 139 -10.89 -20.18 5.35
CA SER A 139 -10.64 -20.24 6.80
C SER A 139 -9.35 -20.89 7.34
N THR A 140 -8.28 -20.09 7.47
CA THR A 140 -7.56 -19.91 8.75
C THR A 140 -6.97 -18.48 8.82
N SER A 141 -7.77 -17.56 9.35
CA SER A 141 -7.42 -16.21 9.84
C SER A 141 -6.30 -15.45 9.10
N CYS A 142 -6.58 -14.94 7.90
CA CYS A 142 -5.97 -13.67 7.48
C CYS A 142 -6.41 -12.61 8.50
N PRO A 143 -5.49 -11.93 9.21
CA PRO A 143 -5.87 -10.91 10.20
C PRO A 143 -6.67 -9.76 9.58
N TYR A 144 -6.50 -9.55 8.27
CA TYR A 144 -7.00 -8.39 7.54
C TYR A 144 -7.85 -8.81 6.34
N ASP A 145 -8.98 -8.14 6.17
CA ASP A 145 -9.81 -8.22 4.97
C ASP A 145 -9.36 -7.15 3.96
N TYR A 146 -8.81 -7.60 2.83
CA TYR A 146 -8.33 -6.74 1.73
C TYR A 146 -9.37 -6.51 0.62
N SER A 147 -10.57 -7.10 0.74
CA SER A 147 -11.61 -7.02 -0.29
C SER A 147 -12.16 -5.59 -0.45
N GLU A 148 -12.13 -4.80 0.63
CA GLU A 148 -12.64 -3.44 0.61
C GLU A 148 -11.69 -2.48 -0.10
N LYS A 149 -12.12 -2.07 -1.29
CA LYS A 149 -11.41 -1.10 -2.12
C LYS A 149 -12.09 0.26 -2.09
N ARG A 150 -11.30 1.33 -2.05
CA ARG A 150 -11.74 2.73 -2.15
C ARG A 150 -10.84 3.48 -3.11
N SER A 151 -11.41 4.42 -3.87
CA SER A 151 -10.61 5.35 -4.66
C SER A 151 -10.26 6.55 -3.79
N LEU A 152 -9.00 6.65 -3.36
CA LEU A 152 -8.47 7.85 -2.73
C LEU A 152 -7.81 8.73 -3.79
N PRO A 153 -8.11 10.05 -3.85
CA PRO A 153 -7.53 10.98 -4.81
C PRO A 153 -6.10 11.38 -4.39
N ILE A 154 -5.23 10.39 -4.19
CA ILE A 154 -3.82 10.58 -3.86
C ILE A 154 -3.03 10.90 -5.12
N THR A 155 -2.17 11.90 -5.07
CA THR A 155 -1.32 12.31 -6.19
C THR A 155 0.08 12.67 -5.70
N VAL A 156 1.05 12.60 -6.61
CA VAL A 156 2.41 13.07 -6.41
C VAL A 156 2.73 14.06 -7.55
N PRO A 157 2.16 15.27 -7.54
CA PRO A 157 2.18 16.17 -8.71
C PRO A 157 3.56 16.75 -9.03
N SER A 158 4.47 16.82 -8.06
CA SER A 158 5.76 17.48 -8.24
C SER A 158 6.88 16.88 -7.38
N PHE A 159 8.12 17.24 -7.72
CA PHE A 159 9.31 16.98 -6.92
C PHE A 159 10.19 18.22 -6.89
N HIS A 160 11.02 18.36 -5.86
CA HIS A 160 11.98 19.45 -5.76
C HIS A 160 13.25 19.02 -5.04
N TRP A 161 14.30 19.82 -5.19
CA TRP A 161 15.59 19.57 -4.54
C TRP A 161 15.59 20.19 -3.14
N VAL A 162 16.07 19.41 -2.18
CA VAL A 162 16.30 19.84 -0.80
C VAL A 162 17.79 19.67 -0.51
N VAL A 163 18.38 20.65 0.18
CA VAL A 163 19.73 20.58 0.71
C VAL A 163 19.63 20.52 2.22
N LYS A 164 20.06 19.40 2.81
CA LYS A 164 20.04 19.22 4.26
C LYS A 164 21.31 18.53 4.71
N ASN A 165 21.94 19.04 5.77
CA ASN A 165 23.20 18.50 6.30
C ASN A 165 24.26 18.30 5.19
N GLU A 166 24.38 19.27 4.29
CA GLU A 166 25.28 19.23 3.11
C GLU A 166 24.95 18.15 2.06
N GLU A 167 23.92 17.33 2.25
CA GLU A 167 23.40 16.38 1.26
C GLU A 167 22.33 17.05 0.39
N LYS A 168 22.51 17.02 -0.93
CA LYS A 168 21.50 17.45 -1.91
C LYS A 168 20.74 16.23 -2.42
N PHE A 169 19.43 16.19 -2.20
CA PHE A 169 18.57 15.10 -2.66
C PHE A 169 17.21 15.61 -3.15
N VAL A 170 16.46 14.73 -3.80
CA VAL A 170 15.12 15.03 -4.33
C VAL A 170 14.05 14.49 -3.39
N VAL A 171 13.04 15.31 -3.13
CA VAL A 171 11.81 14.92 -2.43
C VAL A 171 10.61 15.01 -3.38
N TYR A 172 9.64 14.14 -3.17
CA TYR A 172 8.41 14.04 -3.94
C TYR A 172 7.25 14.56 -3.08
N ASN A 173 6.48 15.50 -3.60
CA ASN A 173 5.40 16.16 -2.89
C ASN A 173 4.12 15.32 -3.02
N ILE A 174 3.62 14.77 -1.92
CA ILE A 174 2.44 13.91 -1.89
C ILE A 174 1.22 14.75 -1.51
N HIS A 175 0.16 14.61 -2.29
CA HIS A 175 -1.10 15.32 -2.08
C HIS A 175 -2.28 14.34 -1.98
N MET A 176 -3.33 14.75 -1.27
CA MET A 176 -4.60 14.04 -1.20
C MET A 176 -5.74 15.02 -1.46
N ALA A 177 -6.56 14.74 -2.47
CA ALA A 177 -7.65 15.64 -2.88
C ALA A 177 -7.17 17.09 -3.13
N GLY A 178 -5.94 17.25 -3.62
CA GLY A 178 -5.29 18.55 -3.85
C GLY A 178 -4.66 19.19 -2.60
N ARG A 179 -4.76 18.58 -1.41
CA ARG A 179 -4.09 19.06 -0.19
C ARG A 179 -2.68 18.52 -0.14
N HIS A 180 -1.67 19.38 0.05
CA HIS A 180 -0.29 18.95 0.24
C HIS A 180 -0.14 18.28 1.61
N LEU A 181 0.14 16.97 1.67
CA LEU A 181 0.29 16.24 2.93
C LEU A 181 1.74 16.28 3.43
N CYS A 182 2.68 15.79 2.62
CA CYS A 182 4.09 15.70 2.99
C CYS A 182 5.01 15.65 1.78
N SER A 183 6.31 15.75 2.05
CA SER A 183 7.38 15.63 1.06
C SER A 183 8.34 14.53 1.48
N ARG A 184 8.58 13.53 0.63
CA ARG A 184 9.38 12.34 0.95
C ARG A 184 10.46 12.06 -0.09
N ARG A 185 11.68 11.71 0.34
CA ARG A 185 12.73 11.20 -0.55
C ARG A 185 12.46 9.73 -0.89
N TYR A 186 12.95 9.28 -2.04
CA TYR A 186 12.70 7.90 -2.53
C TYR A 186 13.07 6.79 -1.50
N SER A 187 14.13 6.97 -0.72
CA SER A 187 14.51 5.97 0.31
C SER A 187 13.48 5.79 1.43
N GLU A 188 12.67 6.82 1.70
CA GLU A 188 11.55 6.70 2.65
C GLU A 188 10.40 5.87 2.06
N PHE A 189 10.17 5.91 0.74
CA PHE A 189 9.21 5.02 0.09
C PHE A 189 9.65 3.55 0.14
N GLU A 190 10.95 3.28 0.04
CA GLU A 190 11.48 1.92 0.22
C GLU A 190 11.33 1.44 1.66
N GLN A 191 11.52 2.34 2.62
CA GLN A 191 11.28 2.05 4.02
C GLN A 191 9.80 1.76 4.29
N LEU A 192 8.91 2.59 3.77
CA LEU A 192 7.47 2.34 3.78
C LEU A 192 7.13 0.97 3.20
N HIS A 193 7.64 0.65 2.00
CA HIS A 193 7.39 -0.64 1.36
C HIS A 193 7.85 -1.84 2.20
N ARG A 194 8.98 -1.71 2.91
CA ARG A 194 9.46 -2.74 3.84
C ARG A 194 8.55 -2.89 5.06
N TYR A 195 8.10 -1.78 5.65
CA TYR A 195 7.17 -1.83 6.79
C TYR A 195 5.83 -2.43 6.41
N LEU A 196 5.26 -2.02 5.27
CA LEU A 196 4.02 -2.58 4.76
C LEU A 196 4.12 -4.08 4.47
N LYS A 197 5.23 -4.55 3.88
CA LYS A 197 5.47 -5.98 3.66
C LYS A 197 5.68 -6.79 4.94
N ALA A 198 6.20 -6.16 5.98
CA ALA A 198 6.39 -6.82 7.27
C ALA A 198 5.04 -6.98 8.00
N GLU A 199 4.18 -5.97 7.93
CA GLU A 199 2.86 -5.96 8.59
C GLU A 199 1.81 -6.79 7.83
N PHE A 200 1.68 -6.55 6.52
CA PHE A 200 0.71 -7.20 5.65
C PHE A 200 1.41 -8.26 4.80
N CYS A 201 2.01 -9.25 5.46
CA CYS A 201 2.89 -10.23 4.82
C CYS A 201 2.18 -11.15 3.82
N ASP A 202 0.86 -11.29 3.95
CA ASP A 202 -0.04 -12.03 3.06
C ASP A 202 -0.58 -11.17 1.90
N PHE A 203 -0.35 -9.86 1.91
CA PHE A 203 -0.79 -8.96 0.83
C PHE A 203 0.22 -8.89 -0.33
N CYS A 204 -0.27 -9.04 -1.56
CA CYS A 204 0.54 -8.94 -2.77
C CYS A 204 0.75 -7.47 -3.18
N PHE A 205 1.80 -6.85 -2.63
CA PHE A 205 2.12 -5.44 -2.94
C PHE A 205 2.55 -5.20 -4.39
N PRO A 206 2.15 -4.06 -5.00
CA PRO A 206 2.70 -3.62 -6.27
C PRO A 206 4.21 -3.38 -6.16
N ARG A 207 4.91 -3.50 -7.29
CA ARG A 207 6.36 -3.29 -7.33
C ARG A 207 6.69 -1.81 -7.14
N LEU A 208 7.59 -1.53 -6.21
CA LEU A 208 8.21 -0.21 -6.09
C LEU A 208 9.26 -0.03 -7.21
N PRO A 209 9.42 1.16 -7.80
CA PRO A 209 10.46 1.43 -8.79
C PRO A 209 11.84 1.07 -8.25
N SER A 210 12.70 0.42 -9.02
CA SER A 210 14.03 0.02 -8.54
C SER A 210 14.93 1.23 -8.26
N LYS A 211 15.89 1.02 -7.34
CA LYS A 211 17.04 1.91 -7.20
C LYS A 211 17.83 1.96 -8.49
N TRP A 212 18.26 3.17 -8.86
CA TRP A 212 19.15 3.39 -9.98
C TRP A 212 20.53 3.71 -9.41
N PRO A 213 21.61 3.05 -9.87
CA PRO A 213 22.94 3.19 -9.27
C PRO A 213 23.64 4.52 -9.61
N PHE A 214 23.04 5.35 -10.47
CA PHE A 214 23.59 6.63 -10.91
C PHE A 214 22.65 7.79 -10.55
N ALA A 215 23.19 9.01 -10.53
CA ALA A 215 22.38 10.22 -10.40
C ALA A 215 21.34 10.28 -11.52
N LEU A 216 20.09 10.50 -11.15
CA LEU A 216 18.97 10.52 -12.08
C LEU A 216 18.87 11.88 -12.76
N ARG A 217 18.64 11.87 -14.07
CA ARG A 217 18.25 13.06 -14.83
C ARG A 217 16.81 13.44 -14.52
N GLU A 218 16.44 14.68 -14.82
CA GLU A 218 15.10 15.23 -14.56
C GLU A 218 13.96 14.37 -15.16
N GLN A 219 14.13 13.90 -16.40
CA GLN A 219 13.16 13.00 -17.04
C GLN A 219 13.00 11.66 -16.28
N GLN A 220 14.09 11.13 -15.73
CA GLN A 220 14.06 9.91 -14.93
C GLN A 220 13.44 10.15 -13.55
N LEU A 221 13.62 11.35 -12.98
CA LEU A 221 12.95 11.78 -11.75
C LEU A 221 11.43 11.91 -11.94
N ASP A 222 10.97 12.48 -13.05
CA ASP A 222 9.53 12.54 -13.37
C ASP A 222 8.95 11.13 -13.61
N THR A 223 9.70 10.26 -14.29
CA THR A 223 9.28 8.86 -14.48
C THR A 223 9.14 8.14 -13.14
N ARG A 224 10.10 8.34 -12.23
CA ARG A 224 10.01 7.82 -10.86
C ARG A 224 8.84 8.43 -10.10
N ARG A 225 8.60 9.74 -10.19
CA ARG A 225 7.45 10.44 -9.58
C ARG A 225 6.13 9.77 -9.98
N ARG A 226 5.90 9.55 -11.28
CA ARG A 226 4.69 8.89 -11.80
C ARG A 226 4.53 7.47 -11.27
N HIS A 227 5.61 6.70 -11.18
CA HIS A 227 5.51 5.35 -10.63
C HIS A 227 5.28 5.34 -9.11
N LEU A 228 5.82 6.31 -8.37
CA LEU A 228 5.54 6.47 -6.93
C LEU A 228 4.06 6.84 -6.69
N GLU A 229 3.49 7.70 -7.55
CA GLU A 229 2.06 8.00 -7.57
C GLU A 229 1.22 6.73 -7.79
N GLN A 230 1.49 5.99 -8.87
CA GLN A 230 0.80 4.72 -9.16
C GLN A 230 0.95 3.67 -8.05
N TYR A 231 2.12 3.64 -7.39
CA TYR A 231 2.35 2.75 -6.26
C TYR A 231 1.44 3.12 -5.09
N LEU A 232 1.42 4.40 -4.70
CA LEU A 232 0.56 4.90 -3.62
C LEU A 232 -0.92 4.75 -3.96
N GLU A 233 -1.35 5.05 -5.18
CA GLU A 233 -2.74 4.83 -5.62
C GLU A 233 -3.18 3.38 -5.42
N LYS A 234 -2.35 2.40 -5.80
CA LYS A 234 -2.67 0.98 -5.65
C LYS A 234 -2.66 0.54 -4.20
N VAL A 235 -1.67 0.95 -3.42
CA VAL A 235 -1.56 0.59 -2.00
C VAL A 235 -2.69 1.21 -1.19
N CYS A 236 -2.94 2.50 -1.36
CA CYS A 236 -3.99 3.24 -0.68
C CYS A 236 -5.39 2.93 -1.22
N SER A 237 -5.52 2.16 -2.31
CA SER A 237 -6.82 1.68 -2.77
C SER A 237 -7.44 0.63 -1.85
N VAL A 238 -6.63 -0.05 -1.02
CA VAL A 238 -7.08 -1.08 -0.10
C VAL A 238 -7.30 -0.45 1.28
N ARG A 239 -8.54 -0.48 1.79
CA ARG A 239 -8.93 0.31 2.96
C ARG A 239 -8.06 0.01 4.18
N VAL A 240 -7.92 -1.27 4.54
CA VAL A 240 -7.17 -1.68 5.74
C VAL A 240 -5.71 -1.25 5.71
N ILE A 241 -5.11 -1.15 4.53
CA ILE A 241 -3.74 -0.67 4.35
C ILE A 241 -3.70 0.86 4.42
N ALA A 242 -4.62 1.54 3.73
CA ALA A 242 -4.71 3.00 3.70
C ALA A 242 -4.98 3.61 5.10
N GLU A 243 -5.77 2.91 5.91
CA GLU A 243 -6.12 3.30 7.28
C GLU A 243 -5.08 2.84 8.32
N SER A 244 -4.03 2.13 7.91
CA SER A 244 -2.98 1.65 8.81
C SER A 244 -2.10 2.78 9.36
N ASP A 245 -1.64 2.62 10.60
CA ASP A 245 -0.71 3.55 11.25
C ASP A 245 0.57 3.78 10.42
N ILE A 246 0.99 2.79 9.63
CA ILE A 246 2.15 2.87 8.74
C ILE A 246 1.92 3.90 7.63
N ILE A 247 0.77 3.86 6.95
CA ILE A 247 0.42 4.84 5.92
C ILE A 247 0.16 6.21 6.55
N GLN A 248 -0.56 6.25 7.68
CA GLN A 248 -0.81 7.50 8.41
C GLN A 248 0.50 8.18 8.79
N ALA A 249 1.46 7.47 9.40
CA ALA A 249 2.76 8.02 9.79
C ALA A 249 3.62 8.46 8.58
N PHE A 250 3.47 7.80 7.43
CA PHE A 250 4.18 8.18 6.21
C PHE A 250 3.60 9.45 5.57
N LEU A 251 2.27 9.54 5.49
CA LEU A 251 1.54 10.66 4.89
C LEU A 251 1.47 11.87 5.82
N MET A 252 1.45 11.67 7.13
CA MET A 252 1.54 12.74 8.12
C MET A 252 3.01 13.18 8.28
N GLU A 253 3.20 14.48 8.41
CA GLU A 253 4.51 15.11 8.29
C GLU A 253 5.40 14.87 9.52
N SER A 254 6.70 14.70 9.24
CA SER A 254 7.77 14.98 10.20
C SER A 254 8.44 16.29 9.75
N ASP A 255 8.67 17.25 10.65
CA ASP A 255 9.26 18.59 10.44
C ASP A 255 10.73 18.59 9.91
N VAL A 256 11.10 17.58 9.12
CA VAL A 256 12.48 17.18 8.86
C VAL A 256 13.08 17.91 7.66
N TYR A 257 12.28 18.48 6.75
CA TYR A 257 12.79 18.99 5.46
C TYR A 257 12.41 20.45 5.16
N GLU A 258 12.55 21.38 6.09
CA GLU A 258 12.34 22.84 5.86
C GLU A 258 11.11 23.19 4.99
N ALA A 259 10.05 22.37 5.06
CA ALA A 259 8.84 22.53 4.28
C ALA A 259 8.01 23.73 4.78
N SER A 260 8.48 24.40 5.83
CA SER A 260 7.93 25.64 6.38
C SER A 260 7.74 26.72 5.30
N CYS A 261 8.63 26.77 4.29
CA CYS A 261 8.58 27.78 3.24
C CYS A 261 7.77 27.37 2.00
N LEU A 262 7.12 26.20 1.97
CA LEU A 262 6.32 25.78 0.82
C LEU A 262 4.98 26.53 0.80
N ASP A 263 4.65 27.05 -0.38
CA ASP A 263 3.31 27.56 -0.65
C ASP A 263 2.35 26.39 -0.85
N VAL A 264 1.24 26.43 -0.11
CA VAL A 264 0.21 25.39 -0.08
C VAL A 264 -1.17 26.01 -0.29
N ASP A 265 -2.04 25.27 -0.96
CA ASP A 265 -3.42 25.68 -1.20
C ASP A 265 -4.32 25.24 -0.03
N LEU A 266 -4.81 26.23 0.71
CA LEU A 266 -5.76 26.07 1.79
C LEU A 266 -7.16 26.42 1.32
N ARG A 267 -8.08 25.46 1.34
CA ARG A 267 -9.49 25.69 1.00
C ARG A 267 -10.28 26.04 2.26
N ILE A 268 -11.06 27.10 2.20
CA ILE A 268 -11.88 27.61 3.31
C ILE A 268 -13.34 27.60 2.87
N LEU A 269 -14.20 26.95 3.66
CA LEU A 269 -15.64 26.91 3.44
C LEU A 269 -16.26 28.21 3.95
N LEU A 270 -17.00 28.89 3.07
CA LEU A 270 -17.75 30.09 3.41
C LEU A 270 -19.17 29.73 3.91
N PRO A 271 -19.83 30.63 4.64
CA PRO A 271 -21.20 30.43 5.11
C PRO A 271 -22.22 30.07 4.02
N ASP A 272 -22.03 30.58 2.80
CA ASP A 272 -22.88 30.33 1.64
C ASP A 272 -22.61 29.00 0.92
N GLN A 273 -21.85 28.09 1.56
CA GLN A 273 -21.42 26.79 1.04
C GLN A 273 -20.43 26.85 -0.13
N SER A 274 -20.02 28.05 -0.55
CA SER A 274 -18.93 28.19 -1.51
C SER A 274 -17.58 28.00 -0.84
N ASN A 275 -16.55 27.70 -1.64
CA ASN A 275 -15.19 27.52 -1.15
C ASN A 275 -14.27 28.59 -1.72
N VAL A 276 -13.36 29.09 -0.91
CA VAL A 276 -12.25 29.96 -1.34
C VAL A 276 -10.94 29.22 -1.13
N THR A 277 -10.11 29.15 -2.17
CA THR A 277 -8.75 28.65 -2.06
C THR A 277 -7.78 29.81 -1.87
N LEU A 278 -6.92 29.70 -0.87
CA LEU A 278 -5.82 30.62 -0.61
C LEU A 278 -4.50 29.88 -0.76
N THR A 279 -3.58 30.44 -1.51
CA THR A 279 -2.18 30.01 -1.51
C THR A 279 -1.46 30.74 -0.38
N VAL A 280 -0.97 29.98 0.60
CA VAL A 280 -0.31 30.51 1.81
C VAL A 280 0.94 29.70 2.11
N GLN A 281 1.90 30.27 2.85
CA GLN A 281 3.02 29.48 3.35
C GLN A 281 2.54 28.45 4.35
N LYS A 282 3.10 27.25 4.29
CA LYS A 282 2.70 26.09 5.10
C LYS A 282 2.69 26.36 6.60
N ASP A 283 3.66 27.12 7.10
CA ASP A 283 3.81 27.45 8.52
C ASP A 283 3.01 28.69 8.96
N SER A 284 2.24 29.29 8.05
CA SER A 284 1.43 30.48 8.32
C SER A 284 0.51 30.28 9.52
N SER A 285 0.56 31.24 10.43
CA SER A 285 -0.39 31.35 11.54
C SER A 285 -1.79 31.68 11.05
N CYS A 286 -2.80 31.36 11.86
CA CYS A 286 -4.19 31.71 11.59
C CYS A 286 -4.36 33.22 11.36
N ALA A 287 -3.60 34.07 12.04
CA ALA A 287 -3.62 35.51 11.80
C ALA A 287 -3.14 35.88 10.38
N GLN A 288 -2.07 35.24 9.89
CA GLN A 288 -1.57 35.47 8.52
C GLN A 288 -2.57 34.96 7.47
N VAL A 289 -3.09 33.74 7.65
CA VAL A 289 -4.10 33.15 6.76
C VAL A 289 -5.36 34.03 6.72
N TYR A 290 -5.83 34.51 7.87
CA TYR A 290 -7.01 35.36 7.94
C TYR A 290 -6.82 36.70 7.24
N ARG A 291 -5.62 37.31 7.31
CA ARG A 291 -5.31 38.53 6.55
C ARG A 291 -5.37 38.27 5.04
N SER A 292 -4.81 37.16 4.58
CA SER A 292 -4.90 36.76 3.16
C SER A 292 -6.35 36.53 2.74
N LEU A 293 -7.18 35.93 3.60
CA LEU A 293 -8.62 35.77 3.35
C LEU A 293 -9.35 37.12 3.27
N GLN A 294 -9.08 38.01 4.22
CA GLN A 294 -9.66 39.36 4.27
C GLN A 294 -9.39 40.11 2.95
N ALA A 295 -8.15 40.07 2.47
CA ALA A 295 -7.77 40.67 1.19
C ALA A 295 -8.48 39.98 0.01
N ARG A 296 -8.55 38.64 0.01
CA ARG A 296 -9.18 37.86 -1.07
C ARG A 296 -10.69 38.09 -1.21
N LEU A 297 -11.36 38.36 -0.08
CA LEU A 297 -12.79 38.63 0.01
C LEU A 297 -13.13 40.12 -0.04
N SER A 298 -12.12 41.01 -0.14
CA SER A 298 -12.29 42.46 -0.10
C SER A 298 -13.05 42.95 1.15
N MET A 299 -12.80 42.31 2.30
CA MET A 299 -13.44 42.67 3.56
C MET A 299 -12.76 43.89 4.19
N ASN A 300 -13.56 44.91 4.52
CA ASN A 300 -13.07 46.03 5.33
C ASN A 300 -12.76 45.60 6.78
N ASP A 301 -11.97 46.39 7.50
CA ASP A 301 -11.51 46.07 8.86
C ASP A 301 -12.64 45.99 9.89
N GLU A 302 -13.73 46.75 9.69
CA GLU A 302 -14.89 46.70 10.57
C GLU A 302 -15.61 45.36 10.44
N CYS A 303 -15.81 44.89 9.20
CA CYS A 303 -16.46 43.63 8.88
C CYS A 303 -15.61 42.43 9.31
N ALA A 304 -14.31 42.47 9.03
CA ALA A 304 -13.36 41.40 9.37
C ALA A 304 -13.33 41.08 10.88
N LYS A 305 -13.62 42.04 11.76
CA LYS A 305 -13.69 41.78 13.21
C LYS A 305 -14.86 40.89 13.64
N ASN A 306 -15.87 40.74 12.78
CA ASN A 306 -17.09 39.99 13.07
C ASN A 306 -17.07 38.56 12.50
N PHE A 307 -15.93 38.10 12.00
CA PHE A 307 -15.72 36.72 11.56
C PHE A 307 -14.47 36.13 12.21
N ALA A 308 -14.39 34.80 12.21
CA ALA A 308 -13.20 34.07 12.61
C ALA A 308 -13.10 32.78 11.79
N LEU A 309 -11.89 32.22 11.74
CA LEU A 309 -11.67 30.88 11.21
C LEU A 309 -11.98 29.84 12.27
N TYR A 310 -12.61 28.76 11.82
CA TYR A 310 -12.98 27.61 12.62
C TYR A 310 -12.43 26.34 12.00
N GLU A 311 -12.19 25.35 12.85
CA GLU A 311 -11.93 23.97 12.46
C GLU A 311 -13.19 23.15 12.76
N MET A 312 -13.69 22.43 11.76
CA MET A 312 -14.66 21.36 11.92
C MET A 312 -13.92 20.10 12.37
N ILE A 313 -14.25 19.66 13.58
CA ILE A 313 -13.70 18.43 14.16
C ILE A 313 -14.62 17.27 13.74
N ASP A 314 -15.93 17.45 13.90
CA ASP A 314 -16.97 16.50 13.51
C ASP A 314 -18.17 17.24 12.89
N LEU A 315 -19.12 16.50 12.29
CA LEU A 315 -20.29 17.07 11.60
C LEU A 315 -21.08 18.10 12.42
N ASN A 316 -21.05 17.99 13.75
CA ASN A 316 -21.80 18.86 14.66
C ASN A 316 -20.91 19.72 15.57
N PHE A 317 -19.59 19.63 15.44
CA PHE A 317 -18.68 20.33 16.35
C PHE A 317 -17.58 21.05 15.57
N ASP A 318 -17.58 22.37 15.72
CA ASP A 318 -16.50 23.23 15.28
C ASP A 318 -15.96 24.08 16.43
N ARG A 319 -14.67 24.39 16.36
CA ARG A 319 -13.99 25.26 17.31
C ARG A 319 -13.34 26.42 16.58
N LYS A 320 -13.24 27.56 17.25
CA LYS A 320 -12.46 28.69 16.75
C LYS A 320 -10.98 28.32 16.74
N ILE A 321 -10.29 28.64 15.64
CA ILE A 321 -8.84 28.46 15.52
C ILE A 321 -8.14 29.63 16.21
N GLY A 322 -7.19 29.32 17.10
CA GLY A 322 -6.36 30.31 17.79
C GLY A 322 -5.43 31.04 16.82
N LEU A 323 -5.16 32.32 17.10
CA LEU A 323 -4.44 33.20 16.17
C LEU A 323 -3.02 32.72 15.82
N SER A 324 -2.37 32.01 16.74
CA SER A 324 -1.03 31.44 16.57
C SER A 324 -1.01 30.00 16.05
N GLU A 325 -2.18 29.33 16.00
CA GLU A 325 -2.27 27.99 15.44
C GLU A 325 -2.02 28.02 13.93
N ARG A 326 -1.66 26.87 13.35
CA ARG A 326 -1.34 26.73 11.92
C ARG A 326 -2.50 26.05 11.19
N PRO A 327 -3.33 26.78 10.43
CA PRO A 327 -4.50 26.20 9.78
C PRO A 327 -4.16 25.06 8.81
N HIS A 328 -2.99 25.10 8.16
CA HIS A 328 -2.57 24.01 7.28
C HIS A 328 -2.36 22.70 8.04
N ALA A 329 -1.82 22.73 9.26
CA ALA A 329 -1.63 21.51 10.06
C ALA A 329 -2.97 20.85 10.38
N LEU A 330 -3.98 21.65 10.75
CA LEU A 330 -5.36 21.18 10.97
C LEU A 330 -6.00 20.65 9.68
N TYR A 331 -5.71 21.31 8.56
CA TYR A 331 -6.24 20.97 7.24
C TYR A 331 -5.79 19.60 6.73
N ILE A 332 -4.56 19.21 7.07
CA ILE A 332 -3.99 17.92 6.68
C ILE A 332 -4.23 16.82 7.72
N GLN A 333 -4.47 17.14 9.00
CA GLN A 333 -4.80 16.11 10.00
C GLN A 333 -6.09 15.36 9.64
N ASN A 334 -7.07 16.06 9.06
CA ASN A 334 -8.36 15.51 8.64
C ASN A 334 -8.39 15.13 7.14
N TYR A 335 -7.27 14.66 6.56
CA TYR A 335 -7.19 14.38 5.12
C TYR A 335 -8.04 13.19 4.65
N SER A 336 -8.37 12.25 5.55
CA SER A 336 -9.23 11.10 5.27
C SER A 336 -10.73 11.45 5.29
N SER A 337 -11.09 12.65 5.78
CA SER A 337 -12.47 13.10 5.80
C SER A 337 -13.01 13.30 4.39
N ALA A 338 -14.25 12.85 4.15
CA ALA A 338 -14.96 13.10 2.90
C ALA A 338 -15.25 14.60 2.68
N ALA A 339 -15.16 15.42 3.74
CA ALA A 339 -15.33 16.85 3.65
C ALA A 339 -14.20 17.47 2.83
N VAL A 340 -14.58 18.37 1.91
CA VAL A 340 -13.67 19.07 1.00
C VAL A 340 -12.70 20.00 1.74
N THR A 341 -13.08 20.48 2.92
CA THR A 341 -12.21 21.21 3.86
C THR A 341 -12.75 21.04 5.28
N CYS A 342 -11.87 21.10 6.28
CA CYS A 342 -12.24 21.26 7.69
C CYS A 342 -12.12 22.71 8.18
N ILE A 343 -11.70 23.66 7.34
CA ILE A 343 -11.52 25.06 7.73
C ILE A 343 -12.72 25.88 7.26
N LEU A 344 -13.35 26.61 8.17
CA LEU A 344 -14.56 27.39 7.92
C LEU A 344 -14.35 28.86 8.26
N LEU A 345 -15.01 29.74 7.51
CA LEU A 345 -15.27 31.11 7.93
C LEU A 345 -16.64 31.16 8.60
N LYS A 346 -16.71 31.62 9.85
CA LYS A 346 -18.00 31.81 10.55
C LYS A 346 -18.06 33.15 11.26
N ARG A 347 -19.28 33.63 11.45
CA ARG A 347 -19.63 34.79 12.28
C ARG A 347 -19.03 34.62 13.68
N TRP A 348 -18.34 35.66 14.11
CA TRP A 348 -17.83 35.90 15.45
C TRP A 348 -18.40 37.23 15.97
N LEU A 349 -19.73 37.28 16.07
CA LEU A 349 -20.49 38.42 16.55
C LEU A 349 -21.69 37.90 17.35
N PHE A 350 -21.85 38.43 18.56
CA PHE A 350 -22.89 38.00 19.50
C PHE A 350 -23.85 39.14 19.89
N ASN A 351 -23.67 40.33 19.30
CA ASN A 351 -24.52 41.49 19.55
C ASN A 351 -25.48 41.70 18.37
N VAL A 352 -26.78 41.46 18.62
CA VAL A 352 -27.85 41.53 17.61
C VAL A 352 -28.03 42.94 17.07
N ALA A 353 -27.95 43.98 17.90
CA ALA A 353 -28.12 45.37 17.45
C ALA A 353 -27.01 45.76 16.46
N LYS A 354 -25.76 45.40 16.78
CA LYS A 354 -24.61 45.62 15.90
C LYS A 354 -24.71 44.80 14.61
N GLU A 355 -25.21 43.57 14.69
CA GLU A 355 -25.47 42.73 13.52
C GLU A 355 -26.45 43.40 12.56
N MET A 356 -27.59 43.85 13.05
CA MET A 356 -28.61 44.55 12.23
C MET A 356 -28.06 45.81 11.58
N GLU A 357 -27.19 46.55 12.28
CA GLU A 357 -26.53 47.74 11.74
C GLU A 357 -25.56 47.38 10.60
N LEU A 358 -24.69 46.39 10.81
CA LEU A 358 -23.72 45.96 9.81
C LEU A 358 -24.40 45.38 8.57
N CYS A 359 -25.46 44.59 8.74
CA CYS A 359 -26.24 44.04 7.64
C CYS A 359 -26.88 45.12 6.74
N LYS A 360 -27.18 46.31 7.29
CA LYS A 360 -27.70 47.44 6.49
C LYS A 360 -26.60 48.17 5.72
N LYS A 361 -25.38 48.19 6.26
CA LYS A 361 -24.24 48.93 5.70
C LYS A 361 -23.45 48.11 4.68
N ASP A 362 -23.35 46.79 4.88
CA ASP A 362 -22.49 45.92 4.10
C ASP A 362 -23.25 44.69 3.59
N GLN A 363 -23.41 44.62 2.27
CA GLN A 363 -24.12 43.54 1.58
C GLN A 363 -23.41 42.19 1.72
N PHE A 364 -22.07 42.17 1.80
CA PHE A 364 -21.31 40.95 2.01
C PHE A 364 -21.60 40.37 3.39
N VAL A 365 -21.59 41.20 4.44
CA VAL A 365 -21.92 40.77 5.80
C VAL A 365 -23.35 40.25 5.88
N HIS A 366 -24.31 40.98 5.31
CA HIS A 366 -25.70 40.54 5.24
C HIS A 366 -25.84 39.15 4.60
N ARG A 367 -25.20 38.93 3.44
CA ARG A 367 -25.22 37.63 2.76
C ARG A 367 -24.64 36.52 3.62
N MET A 368 -23.45 36.74 4.19
CA MET A 368 -22.75 35.72 4.96
C MET A 368 -23.49 35.33 6.26
N PHE A 369 -24.04 36.30 6.97
CA PHE A 369 -24.82 36.02 8.19
C PHE A 369 -26.14 35.33 7.87
N PHE A 370 -26.85 35.76 6.81
CA PHE A 370 -28.08 35.12 6.36
C PHE A 370 -27.88 33.61 6.09
N TRP A 371 -26.84 33.26 5.34
CA TRP A 371 -26.57 31.86 5.01
C TRP A 371 -26.16 31.04 6.23
N GLN A 372 -25.40 31.62 7.15
CA GLN A 372 -24.99 30.90 8.36
C GLN A 372 -26.19 30.50 9.25
N VAL A 373 -27.25 31.31 9.29
CA VAL A 373 -28.47 30.99 10.05
C VAL A 373 -29.32 29.92 9.37
N ARG A 374 -29.33 29.88 8.02
CA ARG A 374 -30.12 28.89 7.26
C ARG A 374 -29.51 27.48 7.19
N VAL A 375 -28.21 27.34 7.46
CA VAL A 375 -27.48 26.07 7.36
C VAL A 375 -27.36 25.36 8.71
N GLN A 376 -27.84 25.96 9.82
CA GLN A 376 -28.00 25.22 11.07
C GLN A 376 -29.21 24.27 10.95
N PRO A 377 -29.04 22.95 11.19
CA PRO A 377 -30.14 21.99 11.14
C PRO A 377 -31.25 22.28 12.16
#